data_AF-A0A3C1IDD7-F1
#
_entry.id   AF-A0A3C1IDD7-F1
#
_cell.length_a   1.000
_cell.length_b   1.000
_cell.length_c   1.000
_cell.angle_alpha   90.00
_cell.angle_beta   90.00
_cell.angle_gamma   90.00
#
_symmetry.space_group_name_H-M   'P 1'
#
loop_
_entity.id
_entity.type
_entity.pdbx_description
1 polymer ?
#
loop_
_entity_poly.entity_id
_entity_poly.type
_entity_poly.pdbx_seq_one_letter_code
_entity_poly.pdbx_strand_id
1 'polypeptide(L)' 'DIDGILGAKTRLAIQDVQQRIGLPADAWPTPALLNQL' A
#
# COMPACT_ATOMS: atom_id res chain seq x y z
N ASP A 1 -13.17 -9.95 4.71
CA ASP A 1 -12.01 -10.60 5.35
C ASP A 1 -10.73 -9.82 5.15
N ILE A 2 -10.00 -9.63 6.24
CA ILE A 2 -8.62 -9.17 6.26
C ILE A 2 -7.83 -10.43 6.62
N ASP A 3 -7.30 -11.10 5.61
CA ASP A 3 -6.64 -12.41 5.74
C ASP A 3 -5.13 -12.31 6.00
N GLY A 4 -4.58 -11.09 6.03
CA GLY A 4 -3.14 -10.83 6.16
C GLY A 4 -2.35 -11.16 4.88
N ILE A 5 -3.01 -11.53 3.79
CA ILE A 5 -2.37 -11.88 2.53
C ILE A 5 -2.38 -10.67 1.59
N LEU A 6 -1.20 -10.37 1.04
CA LEU A 6 -1.04 -9.34 0.01
C LEU A 6 -1.46 -9.88 -1.36
N GLY A 7 -2.78 -10.01 -1.54
CA GLY A 7 -3.40 -10.31 -2.82
C GLY A 7 -3.37 -9.13 -3.81
N ALA A 8 -3.74 -9.40 -5.06
CA ALA A 8 -3.74 -8.39 -6.14
C ALA A 8 -4.57 -7.14 -5.80
N LYS A 9 -5.74 -7.32 -5.17
CA LYS A 9 -6.60 -6.21 -4.74
C LYS A 9 -5.94 -5.34 -3.66
N THR A 10 -5.28 -5.97 -2.69
CA THR A 10 -4.55 -5.28 -1.61
C THR A 10 -3.40 -4.46 -2.19
N ARG A 11 -2.67 -5.03 -3.17
CA ARG A 11 -1.58 -4.32 -3.87
C ARG A 11 -2.07 -3.10 -4.64
N LEU A 12 -3.20 -3.20 -5.35
CA LEU A 12 -3.80 -2.05 -6.03
C LEU A 12 -4.21 -0.94 -5.06
N ALA A 13 -4.80 -1.30 -3.91
CA ALA A 13 -5.16 -0.32 -2.88
C ALA A 13 -3.93 0.38 -2.29
N ILE A 14 -2.86 -0.38 -2.01
CA ILE A 14 -1.59 0.18 -1.53
C ILE A 14 -1.00 1.14 -2.56
N GLN A 15 -1.01 0.75 -3.84
CA GLN A 15 -0.48 1.57 -4.92
C GLN A 15 -1.20 2.92 -5.04
N ASP A 16 -2.52 2.92 -4.95
CA ASP A 16 -3.34 4.15 -4.99
C ASP A 16 -3.03 5.07 -3.79
N VAL A 17 -2.92 4.51 -2.58
CA VAL A 17 -2.53 5.31 -1.40
C VAL A 17 -1.15 5.91 -1.57
N GLN A 18 -0.16 5.15 -2.02
CA GLN A 18 1.19 5.64 -2.28
C GLN A 18 1.19 6.82 -3.27
N GLN A 19 0.44 6.74 -4.36
CA GLN A 19 0.29 7.83 -5.33
C GLN A 19 -0.33 9.08 -4.69
N ARG A 20 -1.39 8.91 -3.89
CA ARG A 20 -2.09 10.03 -3.24
C ARG A 20 -1.20 10.82 -2.27
N ILE A 21 -0.26 10.15 -1.62
CA ILE A 21 0.65 10.78 -0.65
C ILE A 21 2.04 11.08 -1.22
N GLY A 22 2.25 10.91 -2.53
CA GLY A 22 3.50 11.25 -3.22
C GLY A 22 4.66 10.27 -2.97
N LEU A 23 4.37 9.04 -2.55
CA LEU A 23 5.35 7.96 -2.43
C LEU A 23 5.50 7.18 -3.75
N PRO A 24 6.63 6.48 -3.96
CA PRO A 24 6.76 5.50 -5.04
C PRO A 24 5.65 4.45 -4.98
N ALA A 25 4.91 4.29 -6.07
CA ALA A 25 3.75 3.42 -6.18
C ALA A 25 4.14 1.95 -6.46
N ASP A 26 5.01 1.39 -5.60
CA ASP A 26 5.57 0.04 -5.72
C ASP A 26 4.63 -1.09 -5.25
N ALA A 27 3.45 -0.73 -4.73
CA ALA A 27 2.42 -1.62 -4.23
C ALA A 27 2.81 -2.45 -2.99
N TRP A 28 3.84 -2.04 -2.25
CA TRP A 28 4.26 -2.66 -0.99
C TRP A 28 3.99 -1.77 0.23
N PRO A 29 3.62 -2.35 1.39
CA PRO A 29 3.46 -1.60 2.63
C PRO A 29 4.83 -1.31 3.26
N THR A 30 5.59 -0.41 2.62
CA THR A 30 6.91 -0.01 3.07
C THR A 30 6.84 0.71 4.43
N PRO A 31 7.93 0.72 5.23
CA PRO A 31 7.95 1.49 6.47
C PRO A 31 7.58 2.96 6.29
N ALA A 32 7.97 3.56 5.16
CA ALA A 32 7.60 4.94 4.82
C ALA A 32 6.08 5.12 4.67
N LEU A 33 5.38 4.15 4.08
CA LEU A 33 3.93 4.15 4.00
C LEU A 33 3.29 3.95 5.38
N LEU A 34 3.80 3.01 6.18
CA LEU A 34 3.24 2.70 7.50
C LEU A 34 3.40 3.86 8.51
N ASN A 35 4.44 4.66 8.38
CA ASN A 35 4.68 5.84 9.24
C ASN A 35 3.78 7.05 8.91
N GLN A 36 3.01 6.99 7.81
CA GLN A 36 2.06 8.04 7.39
C GLN A 36 0.61 7.73 7.82
N LEU A 37 0.40 6.61 8.53
CA LEU A 37 -0.90 6.16 9.07
C LEU A 37 -0.95 6.37 10.58
#